data_AF-A0A2T4JQV7-F1
#
_entry.id   AF-A0A2T4JQV7-F1
#
_cell.length_a   1.000
_cell.length_b   1.000
_cell.length_c   1.000
_cell.angle_alpha   90.00
_cell.angle_beta   90.00
_cell.angle_gamma   90.00
#
_symmetry.space_group_name_H-M   'P 1'
#
loop_
_entity.id
_entity.type
_entity.pdbx_description
1 polymer ?
#
loop_
_entity_poly.entity_id
_entity_poly.type
_entity_poly.pdbx_seq_one_letter_code
_entity_poly.pdbx_strand_id
1 'polypeptide(L)'
;MSQRLRLSLRAAVAALPLGCTLAGASAAQDLISFAVVSGATITNTGPTTITGNIALSPGTSFTGNTEVTLSGPGNAIYLTDAVAGRIKNDLATLYNVLAARPTSAMGDLTGQALGNRTLVAGVYNYATSANLAGGETLTLDGGGDPDALFIINIGTTLTAGSASRIVLTNEAQGGNVFFRVGTSATINTTAALVGQILALDSITMNTSATVNCGAVLARNGAVTLDTNTIEVCTLAAAEFDPTPEEGAFSDNESAVAGALSDYVADGGELPTSFAILAATQSGDELAATLSQLSGEVATGVAPTVMQSMD
;
A
#
# COMPACT_ATOMS: atom_id res chain seq x y z
N MET A 1 53.39 14.73 -3.54
CA MET A 1 53.59 13.39 -2.97
C MET A 1 52.25 12.68 -3.07
N SER A 2 51.72 12.40 -4.26
CA SER A 2 52.19 11.44 -5.27
C SER A 2 52.07 9.99 -4.80
N GLN A 3 50.88 9.41 -4.95
CA GLN A 3 50.79 8.09 -5.57
C GLN A 3 49.82 8.19 -6.75
N ARG A 4 50.39 8.07 -7.95
CA ARG A 4 49.69 7.88 -9.22
C ARG A 4 49.81 6.39 -9.58
N LEU A 5 49.01 6.02 -10.60
CA LEU A 5 49.24 4.98 -11.63
C LEU A 5 48.74 3.59 -11.20
N ARG A 6 47.88 2.84 -11.91
CA ARG A 6 47.54 2.64 -13.35
C ARG A 6 46.21 1.82 -13.36
N LEU A 7 45.41 1.61 -14.40
CA LEU A 7 45.21 2.06 -15.77
C LEU A 7 44.16 1.06 -16.33
N SER A 8 43.11 1.54 -17.03
CA SER A 8 42.25 0.81 -18.00
C SER A 8 41.42 -0.38 -17.47
N LEU A 9 40.19 -0.67 -17.92
CA LEU A 9 39.72 -0.70 -19.30
C LEU A 9 38.18 -0.62 -19.38
N ARG A 10 37.74 0.00 -20.46
CA ARG A 10 36.37 0.28 -20.94
C ARG A 10 35.34 -0.85 -20.78
N ALA A 11 34.11 -0.46 -20.48
CA ALA A 11 32.97 -0.76 -21.35
C ALA A 11 31.97 0.40 -21.27
N ALA A 12 31.85 1.16 -22.35
CA ALA A 12 30.70 2.03 -22.57
C ALA A 12 29.53 1.13 -22.96
N VAL A 13 28.51 1.02 -22.13
CA VAL A 13 27.18 0.61 -22.60
C VAL A 13 26.39 1.88 -22.82
N ALA A 14 25.92 2.03 -24.04
CA ALA A 14 25.28 3.23 -24.55
C ALA A 14 24.08 3.62 -23.69
N ALA A 15 24.14 4.80 -23.07
CA ALA A 15 22.96 5.52 -22.65
C ALA A 15 22.16 5.90 -23.91
N LEU A 16 21.18 5.07 -24.29
CA LEU A 16 20.06 5.54 -25.10
C LEU A 16 19.00 6.11 -24.15
N PRO A 17 18.39 7.26 -24.49
CA PRO A 17 17.33 7.81 -23.68
C PRO A 17 16.09 6.94 -23.91
N LEU A 18 15.80 5.99 -23.03
CA LEU A 18 14.42 5.54 -22.85
C LEU A 18 13.68 6.66 -22.11
N GLY A 19 13.32 7.70 -22.86
CA GLY A 19 12.09 8.42 -22.59
C GLY A 19 10.93 7.46 -22.85
N CYS A 20 10.71 6.51 -21.95
CA CYS A 20 9.51 5.70 -21.97
C CYS A 20 8.47 6.44 -21.12
N THR A 21 7.65 7.25 -21.79
CA THR A 21 6.39 7.74 -21.21
C THR A 21 5.45 6.54 -21.06
N LEU A 22 5.59 5.78 -19.98
CA LEU A 22 4.64 4.78 -19.51
C LEU A 22 3.91 5.27 -18.26
N ALA A 23 3.54 6.55 -18.23
CA ALA A 23 2.58 7.06 -17.27
C ALA A 23 1.17 6.84 -17.83
N GLY A 24 0.60 5.65 -17.61
CA GLY A 24 -0.80 5.42 -17.98
C GLY A 24 -1.35 4.02 -17.69
N ALA A 25 -0.52 2.96 -17.77
CA ALA A 25 -0.99 1.58 -17.61
C ALA A 25 -0.38 0.83 -16.41
N SER A 26 0.82 1.20 -15.93
CA SER A 26 1.44 0.59 -14.75
C SER A 26 0.78 1.05 -13.45
N ALA A 27 0.53 2.36 -13.31
CA ALA A 27 -0.11 2.92 -12.11
C ALA A 27 -1.53 2.39 -11.86
N ALA A 28 -2.23 1.91 -12.88
CA ALA A 28 -3.59 1.36 -12.74
C ALA A 28 -3.66 -0.04 -12.12
N GLN A 29 -2.52 -0.71 -11.91
CA GLN A 29 -2.48 -2.09 -11.41
C GLN A 29 -2.02 -2.22 -9.95
N ASP A 30 -1.60 -1.12 -9.34
CA ASP A 30 -1.17 -1.11 -7.94
C ASP A 30 -2.31 -0.68 -7.02
N LEU A 31 -2.51 -1.41 -5.92
CA LEU A 31 -3.51 -1.10 -4.89
C LEU A 31 -3.41 0.34 -4.37
N ILE A 32 -2.21 0.92 -4.35
CA ILE A 32 -1.96 2.27 -3.84
C ILE A 32 -2.61 3.37 -4.69
N SER A 33 -2.90 3.08 -5.96
CA SER A 33 -3.58 4.01 -6.87
C SER A 33 -5.10 3.95 -6.75
N PHE A 34 -5.67 3.10 -5.88
CA PHE A 34 -7.10 2.95 -5.68
C PHE A 34 -7.57 3.70 -4.43
N ALA A 35 -8.42 4.70 -4.65
CA ALA A 35 -9.08 5.44 -3.59
C ALA A 35 -10.21 4.65 -2.94
N VAL A 36 -10.92 3.86 -3.75
CA VAL A 36 -12.09 3.08 -3.32
C VAL A 36 -12.00 1.66 -3.85
N VAL A 37 -12.08 0.69 -2.94
CA VAL A 37 -12.21 -0.73 -3.30
C VAL A 37 -13.39 -1.33 -2.54
N SER A 38 -14.25 -2.08 -3.22
CA SER A 38 -15.43 -2.71 -2.61
C SER A 38 -15.58 -4.17 -3.03
N GLY A 39 -16.18 -4.99 -2.15
CA GLY A 39 -16.47 -6.41 -2.40
C GLY A 39 -17.87 -6.66 -2.94
N ALA A 40 -18.86 -5.90 -2.44
CA ALA A 40 -20.27 -6.16 -2.70
C ALA A 40 -20.93 -5.08 -3.59
N THR A 41 -21.02 -3.85 -3.10
CA THR A 41 -21.65 -2.73 -3.82
C THR A 41 -20.94 -1.43 -3.48
N ILE A 42 -21.05 -0.45 -4.38
CA ILE A 42 -20.72 0.94 -4.09
C ILE A 42 -22.02 1.74 -4.22
N THR A 43 -22.35 2.53 -3.21
CA THR A 43 -23.49 3.43 -3.22
C THR A 43 -23.01 4.84 -2.95
N ASN A 44 -23.32 5.79 -3.82
CA ASN A 44 -23.06 7.21 -3.62
C ASN A 44 -24.37 8.00 -3.55
N THR A 45 -24.41 9.00 -2.66
CA THR A 45 -25.46 10.03 -2.59
C THR A 45 -24.82 11.41 -2.63
N GLY A 46 -25.27 12.28 -3.53
CA GLY A 46 -24.75 13.64 -3.61
C GLY A 46 -23.34 13.75 -4.23
N PRO A 47 -22.80 14.97 -4.32
CA PRO A 47 -21.58 15.24 -5.06
C PRO A 47 -20.34 14.75 -4.30
N THR A 48 -19.80 13.61 -4.72
CA THR A 48 -18.57 13.03 -4.16
C THR A 48 -17.40 13.27 -5.11
N THR A 49 -16.24 13.65 -4.59
CA THR A 49 -15.00 13.79 -5.37
C THR A 49 -14.01 12.70 -4.97
N ILE A 50 -13.49 11.98 -5.95
CA ILE A 50 -12.49 10.92 -5.76
C ILE A 50 -11.28 11.23 -6.63
N THR A 51 -10.11 11.31 -6.01
CA THR A 51 -8.81 11.37 -6.69
C THR A 51 -8.15 10.01 -6.53
N GLY A 52 -8.10 9.24 -7.62
CA GLY A 52 -7.66 7.84 -7.66
C GLY A 52 -8.67 6.89 -8.33
N ASN A 53 -8.27 5.63 -8.46
CA ASN A 53 -9.07 4.59 -9.10
C ASN A 53 -10.14 4.01 -8.17
N ILE A 54 -11.16 3.40 -8.78
CA ILE A 54 -12.22 2.65 -8.10
C ILE A 54 -12.22 1.21 -8.59
N ALA A 55 -12.22 0.24 -7.68
CA ALA A 55 -12.42 -1.17 -7.99
C ALA A 55 -13.64 -1.75 -7.26
N LEU A 56 -14.43 -2.54 -7.98
CA LEU A 56 -15.52 -3.33 -7.41
C LEU A 56 -15.46 -4.74 -7.98
N SER A 57 -15.29 -5.73 -7.10
CA SER A 57 -15.35 -7.15 -7.46
C SER A 57 -15.52 -8.02 -6.21
N PRO A 58 -16.29 -9.12 -6.26
CA PRO A 58 -17.08 -9.62 -7.40
C PRO A 58 -18.43 -8.89 -7.59
N GLY A 59 -18.75 -7.95 -6.71
CA GLY A 59 -19.92 -7.08 -6.85
C GLY A 59 -20.01 -6.40 -8.21
N THR A 60 -21.23 -6.08 -8.65
CA THR A 60 -21.48 -5.48 -9.98
C THR A 60 -22.19 -4.12 -9.91
N SER A 61 -22.67 -3.73 -8.73
CA SER A 61 -23.52 -2.55 -8.58
C SER A 61 -22.75 -1.37 -8.01
N PHE A 62 -22.64 -0.31 -8.83
CA PHE A 62 -22.22 1.02 -8.41
C PHE A 62 -23.35 2.02 -8.68
N THR A 63 -24.12 2.36 -7.64
CA THR A 63 -25.24 3.30 -7.71
C THR A 63 -24.80 4.73 -7.36
N GLY A 64 -25.41 5.73 -7.98
CA GLY A 64 -25.07 7.14 -7.75
C GLY A 64 -23.75 7.61 -8.39
N ASN A 65 -23.17 6.82 -9.29
CA ASN A 65 -21.90 7.13 -9.95
C ASN A 65 -21.92 8.42 -10.80
N THR A 66 -23.09 8.86 -11.26
CA THR A 66 -23.26 10.09 -12.03
C THR A 66 -23.00 11.35 -11.20
N GLU A 67 -23.06 11.23 -9.87
CA GLU A 67 -22.76 12.30 -8.92
C GLU A 67 -21.32 12.21 -8.38
N VAL A 68 -20.53 11.24 -8.86
CA VAL A 68 -19.12 11.09 -8.52
C VAL A 68 -18.26 11.79 -9.55
N THR A 69 -17.42 12.71 -9.10
CA THR A 69 -16.39 13.36 -9.91
C THR A 69 -15.05 12.68 -9.66
N LEU A 70 -14.44 12.16 -10.72
CA LEU A 70 -13.07 11.65 -10.68
C LEU A 70 -12.08 12.77 -11.07
N SER A 71 -11.06 13.03 -10.25
CA SER A 71 -10.08 14.12 -10.45
C SER A 71 -8.63 13.62 -10.36
N GLY A 72 -7.69 14.22 -11.09
CA GLY A 72 -6.26 13.84 -11.09
C GLY A 72 -5.83 12.87 -12.21
N PRO A 73 -4.55 12.46 -12.27
CA PRO A 73 -4.06 11.48 -13.24
C PRO A 73 -4.43 10.04 -12.84
N GLY A 74 -4.86 9.23 -13.81
CA GLY A 74 -5.10 7.80 -13.59
C GLY A 74 -6.38 7.48 -12.81
N ASN A 75 -7.52 8.10 -13.15
CA ASN A 75 -8.82 7.76 -12.55
C ASN A 75 -9.68 6.95 -13.50
N ALA A 76 -9.85 5.68 -13.18
CA ALA A 76 -10.74 4.77 -13.87
C ALA A 76 -11.60 3.99 -12.88
N ILE A 77 -12.72 3.49 -13.38
CA ILE A 77 -13.65 2.64 -12.65
C ILE A 77 -13.52 1.24 -13.24
N TYR A 78 -13.08 0.29 -12.41
CA TYR A 78 -12.90 -1.12 -12.74
C TYR A 78 -14.00 -1.93 -12.06
N LEU A 79 -14.92 -2.49 -12.85
CA LEU A 79 -16.07 -3.26 -12.34
C LEU A 79 -15.98 -4.71 -12.85
N THR A 80 -15.76 -5.66 -11.96
CA THR A 80 -15.71 -7.11 -12.27
C THR A 80 -14.74 -7.53 -13.38
N ASP A 81 -13.74 -6.69 -13.69
CA ASP A 81 -12.70 -7.04 -14.65
C ASP A 81 -11.48 -7.67 -13.97
N ALA A 82 -10.48 -8.02 -14.78
CA ALA A 82 -9.26 -8.64 -14.30
C ALA A 82 -8.46 -7.72 -13.35
N VAL A 83 -8.50 -6.39 -13.56
CA VAL A 83 -7.82 -5.41 -12.71
C VAL A 83 -8.51 -5.35 -11.35
N ALA A 84 -9.83 -5.20 -11.33
CA ALA A 84 -10.61 -5.25 -10.10
C ALA A 84 -10.37 -6.55 -9.34
N GLY A 85 -10.37 -7.70 -10.03
CA GLY A 85 -10.03 -9.00 -9.44
C GLY A 85 -8.64 -9.05 -8.80
N ARG A 86 -7.62 -8.52 -9.48
CA ARG A 86 -6.25 -8.41 -8.94
C ARG A 86 -6.19 -7.54 -7.69
N ILE A 87 -6.76 -6.35 -7.75
CA ILE A 87 -6.76 -5.38 -6.63
C ILE A 87 -7.46 -5.94 -5.39
N LYS A 88 -8.50 -6.77 -5.56
CA LYS A 88 -9.12 -7.50 -4.43
C LYS A 88 -8.15 -8.50 -3.77
N ASN A 89 -7.37 -9.21 -4.56
CA ASN A 89 -6.36 -10.14 -4.05
C ASN A 89 -5.23 -9.40 -3.35
N ASP A 90 -4.75 -8.30 -3.92
CA ASP A 90 -3.70 -7.48 -3.30
C ASP A 90 -4.17 -6.87 -1.98
N LEU A 91 -5.42 -6.39 -1.93
CA LEU A 91 -6.04 -5.93 -0.70
C LEU A 91 -6.13 -7.04 0.35
N ALA A 92 -6.44 -8.28 -0.05
CA ALA A 92 -6.47 -9.42 0.86
C ALA A 92 -5.07 -9.73 1.42
N THR A 93 -4.04 -9.69 0.56
CA THR A 93 -2.64 -9.87 0.96
C THR A 93 -2.20 -8.79 1.95
N LEU A 94 -2.38 -7.51 1.61
CA LEU A 94 -2.03 -6.40 2.49
C LEU A 94 -2.74 -6.51 3.84
N TYR A 95 -4.05 -6.78 3.85
CA TYR A 95 -4.81 -6.97 5.08
C TYR A 95 -4.22 -8.06 6.00
N ASN A 96 -3.77 -9.18 5.42
CA ASN A 96 -3.17 -10.27 6.17
C ASN A 96 -1.75 -9.92 6.64
N VAL A 97 -0.95 -9.22 5.82
CA VAL A 97 0.38 -8.71 6.21
C VAL A 97 0.25 -7.80 7.42
N LEU A 98 -0.65 -6.81 7.39
CA LEU A 98 -0.87 -5.89 8.49
C LEU A 98 -1.32 -6.61 9.77
N ALA A 99 -2.22 -7.60 9.64
CA ALA A 99 -2.69 -8.40 10.76
C ALA A 99 -1.59 -9.27 11.40
N ALA A 100 -0.57 -9.65 10.63
CA ALA A 100 0.56 -10.45 11.11
C ALA A 100 1.68 -9.62 11.75
N ARG A 101 1.64 -8.28 11.65
CA ARG A 101 2.70 -7.43 12.21
C ARG A 101 2.68 -7.51 13.74
N PRO A 102 3.84 -7.71 14.38
CA PRO A 102 3.93 -7.80 15.83
C PRO A 102 3.60 -6.45 16.47
N THR A 103 2.85 -6.48 17.58
CA THR A 103 2.52 -5.28 18.36
C THR A 103 3.77 -4.60 18.88
N SER A 104 3.86 -3.28 18.72
CA SER A 104 4.94 -2.49 19.33
C SER A 104 4.85 -2.50 20.86
N ALA A 105 5.96 -2.15 21.53
CA ALA A 105 5.94 -1.93 22.98
C ALA A 105 4.88 -0.88 23.34
N MET A 106 4.01 -1.18 24.31
CA MET A 106 2.84 -0.36 24.68
C MET A 106 1.82 -0.13 23.54
N GLY A 107 1.84 -0.98 22.52
CA GLY A 107 0.92 -0.92 21.38
C GLY A 107 -0.46 -1.52 21.64
N ASP A 108 -0.69 -2.23 22.74
CA ASP A 108 -2.05 -2.68 23.10
C ASP A 108 -2.85 -1.52 23.69
N LEU A 109 -3.79 -1.01 22.89
CA LEU A 109 -4.67 0.10 23.21
C LEU A 109 -6.11 -0.38 23.48
N THR A 110 -6.33 -1.68 23.65
CA THR A 110 -7.65 -2.25 23.91
C THR A 110 -8.37 -1.54 25.06
N GLY A 111 -9.59 -1.08 24.78
CA GLY A 111 -10.42 -0.35 25.76
C GLY A 111 -10.03 1.13 25.97
N GLN A 112 -9.02 1.63 25.27
CA GLN A 112 -8.59 3.03 25.36
C GLN A 112 -9.22 3.87 24.24
N ALA A 113 -9.43 5.17 24.46
CA ALA A 113 -9.87 6.07 23.38
C ALA A 113 -8.76 6.24 22.33
N LEU A 114 -9.12 6.30 21.04
CA LEU A 114 -8.16 6.57 19.96
C LEU A 114 -7.84 8.08 19.86
N GLY A 115 -8.79 8.93 20.23
CA GLY A 115 -8.61 10.38 20.23
C GLY A 115 -7.80 10.93 21.40
N ASN A 116 -7.36 12.17 21.24
CA ASN A 116 -6.49 12.93 22.14
C ASN A 116 -5.16 12.21 22.44
N ARG A 117 -4.65 11.46 21.47
CA ARG A 117 -3.39 10.75 21.54
C ARG A 117 -2.42 11.24 20.50
N THR A 118 -1.14 11.17 20.86
CA THR A 118 -0.04 11.19 19.91
C THR A 118 0.54 9.79 19.85
N LEU A 119 0.48 9.17 18.69
CA LEU A 119 1.14 7.90 18.40
C LEU A 119 2.41 8.20 17.62
N VAL A 120 3.48 7.48 17.93
CA VAL A 120 4.72 7.47 17.16
C VAL A 120 4.69 6.29 16.18
N ALA A 121 5.71 6.13 15.33
CA ALA A 121 5.80 4.97 14.44
C ALA A 121 5.65 3.66 15.22
N GLY A 122 4.82 2.75 14.75
CA GLY A 122 4.57 1.47 15.39
C GLY A 122 3.26 0.78 15.02
N VAL A 123 3.06 -0.38 15.64
CA VAL A 123 1.89 -1.25 15.48
C VAL A 123 1.06 -1.23 16.75
N TYR A 124 -0.16 -0.72 16.63
CA TYR A 124 -1.13 -0.54 17.70
C TYR A 124 -2.30 -1.49 17.51
N ASN A 125 -2.71 -2.18 18.56
CA ASN A 125 -3.76 -3.18 18.54
C ASN A 125 -4.92 -2.81 19.46
N TYR A 126 -6.13 -3.03 18.95
CA TYR A 126 -7.38 -3.05 19.69
C TYR A 126 -8.00 -4.43 19.53
N ALA A 127 -8.11 -5.22 20.60
CA ALA A 127 -8.76 -6.53 20.53
C ALA A 127 -10.26 -6.43 20.17
N THR A 128 -10.88 -5.30 20.45
CA THR A 128 -12.29 -5.00 20.18
C THR A 128 -12.41 -3.82 19.21
N SER A 129 -13.35 -2.91 19.46
CA SER A 129 -13.55 -1.72 18.65
C SER A 129 -12.56 -0.61 19.02
N ALA A 130 -12.29 0.26 18.06
CA ALA A 130 -11.63 1.54 18.31
C ALA A 130 -12.59 2.68 17.96
N ASN A 131 -12.58 3.71 18.77
CA ASN A 131 -13.41 4.90 18.60
C ASN A 131 -12.55 6.15 18.71
N LEU A 132 -12.55 6.94 17.65
CA LEU A 132 -12.07 8.33 17.65
C LEU A 132 -13.32 9.19 17.85
N ALA A 133 -13.54 9.71 19.06
CA ALA A 133 -14.81 10.37 19.36
C ALA A 133 -14.95 11.70 18.60
N GLY A 134 -16.20 12.19 18.51
CA GLY A 134 -16.49 13.41 17.75
C GLY A 134 -15.72 14.62 18.27
N GLY A 135 -15.14 15.39 17.35
CA GLY A 135 -14.30 16.56 17.65
C GLY A 135 -12.89 16.25 18.18
N GLU A 136 -12.58 14.97 18.49
CA GLU A 136 -11.27 14.58 18.97
C GLU A 136 -10.23 14.49 17.86
N THR A 137 -8.96 14.46 18.26
CA THR A 137 -7.81 14.37 17.35
C THR A 137 -6.93 13.19 17.67
N LEU A 138 -6.63 12.38 16.67
CA LEU A 138 -5.49 11.47 16.70
C LEU A 138 -4.31 12.18 16.01
N THR A 139 -3.20 12.32 16.70
CA THR A 139 -1.95 12.84 16.14
C THR A 139 -1.02 11.67 15.85
N LEU A 140 -0.48 11.62 14.64
CA LEU A 140 0.56 10.69 14.22
C LEU A 140 1.87 11.47 14.06
N ASP A 141 2.84 11.13 14.87
CA ASP A 141 4.13 11.82 14.98
C ASP A 141 5.21 10.95 14.36
N GLY A 142 5.74 11.40 13.21
CA GLY A 142 6.78 10.68 12.48
C GLY A 142 8.15 10.75 13.14
N GLY A 143 8.33 11.58 14.18
CA GLY A 143 9.61 11.71 14.87
C GLY A 143 10.74 12.29 14.00
N GLY A 144 10.42 12.91 12.87
CA GLY A 144 11.41 13.35 11.88
C GLY A 144 11.87 12.23 10.93
N ASP A 145 11.04 11.19 10.76
CA ASP A 145 11.25 10.12 9.80
C ASP A 145 10.08 10.12 8.78
N PRO A 146 10.34 10.42 7.49
CA PRO A 146 9.30 10.37 6.46
C PRO A 146 8.79 8.95 6.17
N ASP A 147 9.56 7.93 6.54
CA ASP A 147 9.22 6.52 6.37
C ASP A 147 8.52 5.93 7.61
N ALA A 148 8.18 6.78 8.59
CA ALA A 148 7.46 6.40 9.80
C ALA A 148 6.15 5.66 9.50
N LEU A 149 6.10 4.40 9.92
CA LEU A 149 4.99 3.48 9.68
C LEU A 149 4.01 3.43 10.88
N PHE A 150 2.72 3.61 10.62
CA PHE A 150 1.66 3.53 11.62
C PHE A 150 0.66 2.46 11.22
N ILE A 151 0.56 1.39 12.02
CA ILE A 151 -0.42 0.32 11.79
C ILE A 151 -1.36 0.28 12.99
N ILE A 152 -2.65 0.52 12.74
CA ILE A 152 -3.70 0.43 13.74
C ILE A 152 -4.59 -0.76 13.40
N ASN A 153 -4.36 -1.87 14.10
CA ASN A 153 -5.10 -3.13 13.96
C ASN A 153 -6.28 -3.15 14.93
N ILE A 154 -7.49 -3.24 14.38
CA ILE A 154 -8.75 -3.19 15.13
C ILE A 154 -9.47 -4.52 14.94
N GLY A 155 -9.81 -5.16 16.06
CA GLY A 155 -10.41 -6.50 16.09
C GLY A 155 -11.83 -6.52 15.54
N THR A 156 -12.60 -5.45 15.74
CA THR A 156 -13.97 -5.33 15.23
C THR A 156 -14.17 -4.03 14.44
N THR A 157 -14.92 -3.07 14.97
CA THR A 157 -15.36 -1.86 14.26
C THR A 157 -14.46 -0.67 14.54
N LEU A 158 -14.22 0.15 13.51
CA LEU A 158 -13.69 1.51 13.65
C LEU A 158 -14.83 2.52 13.56
N THR A 159 -14.92 3.43 14.53
CA THR A 159 -15.80 4.60 14.43
C THR A 159 -14.97 5.88 14.52
N ALA A 160 -15.03 6.70 13.48
CA ALA A 160 -14.60 8.09 13.54
C ALA A 160 -15.85 8.96 13.72
N GLY A 161 -15.97 9.61 14.88
CA GLY A 161 -17.09 10.46 15.24
C GLY A 161 -17.11 11.76 14.43
N SER A 162 -18.24 12.46 14.43
CA SER A 162 -18.40 13.68 13.63
C SER A 162 -17.35 14.74 13.99
N ALA A 163 -16.83 15.43 12.98
CA ALA A 163 -15.76 16.43 13.11
C ALA A 163 -14.47 15.93 13.80
N SER A 164 -14.28 14.62 13.95
CA SER A 164 -13.00 14.07 14.40
C SER A 164 -11.92 14.22 13.33
N ARG A 165 -10.65 14.22 13.73
CA ARG A 165 -9.54 14.40 12.79
C ARG A 165 -8.33 13.53 13.09
N ILE A 166 -7.62 13.13 12.03
CA ILE A 166 -6.26 12.60 12.11
C ILE A 166 -5.31 13.68 11.61
N VAL A 167 -4.27 13.97 12.37
CA VAL A 167 -3.26 14.98 12.03
C VAL A 167 -1.89 14.32 11.97
N LEU A 168 -1.17 14.57 10.88
CA LEU A 168 0.21 14.15 10.71
C LEU A 168 1.15 15.26 11.19
N THR A 169 2.18 14.90 11.94
CA THR A 169 3.20 15.82 12.45
C THR A 169 4.59 15.20 12.32
N ASN A 170 5.63 16.05 12.33
CA ASN A 170 7.04 15.64 12.32
C ASN A 170 7.34 14.60 11.24
N GLU A 171 7.03 14.96 9.99
CA GLU A 171 7.32 14.19 8.77
C GLU A 171 6.48 12.91 8.56
N ALA A 172 5.54 12.58 9.45
CA ALA A 172 4.59 11.50 9.18
C ALA A 172 3.88 11.68 7.83
N GLN A 173 3.80 10.59 7.05
CA GLN A 173 3.19 10.55 5.72
C GLN A 173 1.92 9.71 5.74
N GLY A 174 0.84 10.20 5.09
CA GLY A 174 -0.43 9.49 5.06
C GLY A 174 -0.36 8.15 4.31
N GLY A 175 0.58 8.01 3.38
CA GLY A 175 0.83 6.77 2.65
C GLY A 175 1.35 5.62 3.54
N ASN A 176 1.85 5.95 4.73
CA ASN A 176 2.41 5.02 5.70
C ASN A 176 1.48 4.80 6.90
N VAL A 177 0.18 5.13 6.77
CA VAL A 177 -0.82 5.02 7.84
C VAL A 177 -1.89 4.01 7.46
N PHE A 178 -1.96 2.90 8.18
CA PHE A 178 -2.88 1.80 7.88
C PHE A 178 -3.84 1.55 9.05
N PHE A 179 -5.14 1.53 8.76
CA PHE A 179 -6.18 1.06 9.67
C PHE A 179 -6.73 -0.27 9.16
N ARG A 180 -6.38 -1.36 9.82
CA ARG A 180 -6.97 -2.68 9.53
C ARG A 180 -8.15 -2.90 10.47
N VAL A 181 -9.34 -3.06 9.92
CA VAL A 181 -10.60 -3.14 10.66
C VAL A 181 -11.23 -4.52 10.47
N GLY A 182 -11.42 -5.23 11.57
CA GLY A 182 -11.86 -6.62 11.60
C GLY A 182 -13.29 -6.86 11.12
N THR A 183 -14.14 -5.84 11.16
CA THR A 183 -15.47 -5.87 10.56
C THR A 183 -15.66 -4.63 9.67
N SER A 184 -16.33 -3.59 10.17
CA SER A 184 -16.73 -2.42 9.39
C SER A 184 -16.20 -1.12 9.98
N ALA A 185 -16.00 -0.12 9.12
CA ALA A 185 -15.62 1.23 9.52
C ALA A 185 -16.76 2.22 9.24
N THR A 186 -17.03 3.11 10.20
CA THR A 186 -17.99 4.21 10.05
C THR A 186 -17.26 5.54 10.25
N ILE A 187 -17.22 6.34 9.21
CA ILE A 187 -16.63 7.68 9.19
C ILE A 187 -17.77 8.68 9.18
N ASN A 188 -18.01 9.32 10.32
CA ASN A 188 -19.16 10.19 10.51
C ASN A 188 -18.98 11.56 9.87
N THR A 189 -20.06 12.34 9.88
CA THR A 189 -20.15 13.62 9.19
C THR A 189 -18.98 14.53 9.53
N THR A 190 -18.41 15.14 8.49
CA THR A 190 -17.28 16.09 8.58
C THR A 190 -16.01 15.57 9.28
N ALA A 191 -15.90 14.26 9.56
CA ALA A 191 -14.64 13.68 10.02
C ALA A 191 -13.58 13.78 8.91
N ALA A 192 -12.34 14.08 9.30
CA ALA A 192 -11.21 14.24 8.39
C ALA A 192 -10.10 13.25 8.74
N LEU A 193 -10.04 12.16 8.00
CA LEU A 193 -9.06 11.10 8.22
C LEU A 193 -7.92 11.18 7.21
N VAL A 194 -6.84 10.49 7.54
CA VAL A 194 -5.66 10.28 6.69
C VAL A 194 -5.27 8.80 6.81
N GLY A 195 -4.75 8.22 5.73
CA GLY A 195 -4.34 6.82 5.71
C GLY A 195 -5.29 5.87 4.98
N GLN A 196 -4.89 4.61 4.90
CA GLN A 196 -5.60 3.54 4.22
C GLN A 196 -6.50 2.81 5.22
N ILE A 197 -7.81 2.87 5.01
CA ILE A 197 -8.81 2.19 5.84
C ILE A 197 -9.21 0.87 5.17
N LEU A 198 -8.68 -0.24 5.68
CA LEU A 198 -8.94 -1.59 5.20
C LEU A 198 -9.96 -2.28 6.11
N ALA A 199 -11.21 -2.37 5.69
CA ALA A 199 -12.25 -3.08 6.42
C ALA A 199 -12.50 -4.47 5.85
N LEU A 200 -12.70 -5.47 6.72
CA LEU A 200 -13.07 -6.82 6.27
C LEU A 200 -14.44 -6.82 5.59
N ASP A 201 -15.40 -6.14 6.18
CA ASP A 201 -16.77 -6.08 5.72
C ASP A 201 -17.01 -4.75 4.99
N SER A 202 -17.64 -3.76 5.62
CA SER A 202 -18.13 -2.56 4.94
C SER A 202 -17.49 -1.27 5.44
N ILE A 203 -17.50 -0.24 4.60
CA ILE A 203 -17.10 1.12 4.96
C ILE A 203 -18.25 2.07 4.65
N THR A 204 -18.65 2.87 5.63
CA THR A 204 -19.64 3.93 5.47
C THR A 204 -19.00 5.28 5.75
N MET A 205 -19.01 6.15 4.75
CA MET A 205 -18.67 7.56 4.88
C MET A 205 -19.96 8.38 4.86
N ASN A 206 -20.28 9.01 5.98
CA ASN A 206 -21.42 9.92 6.08
C ASN A 206 -21.09 11.29 5.47
N THR A 207 -22.12 12.13 5.36
CA THR A 207 -22.09 13.43 4.66
C THR A 207 -20.83 14.23 4.96
N SER A 208 -20.09 14.58 3.91
CA SER A 208 -18.91 15.46 3.98
C SER A 208 -17.75 14.94 4.84
N ALA A 209 -17.70 13.64 5.15
CA ALA A 209 -16.47 13.02 5.61
C ALA A 209 -15.38 13.07 4.52
N THR A 210 -14.12 13.17 4.94
CA THR A 210 -12.96 13.25 4.05
C THR A 210 -11.89 12.24 4.43
N VAL A 211 -11.20 11.71 3.42
CA VAL A 211 -9.98 10.91 3.57
C VAL A 211 -8.93 11.54 2.66
N ASN A 212 -8.00 12.27 3.25
CA ASN A 212 -6.93 12.98 2.53
C ASN A 212 -5.66 12.15 2.61
N CYS A 213 -4.98 11.92 1.49
CA CYS A 213 -3.82 11.02 1.41
C CYS A 213 -4.17 9.65 2.03
N GLY A 214 -5.11 8.95 1.39
CA GLY A 214 -5.67 7.71 1.90
C GLY A 214 -6.63 7.02 0.95
N ALA A 215 -7.22 5.93 1.43
CA ALA A 215 -8.15 5.12 0.65
C ALA A 215 -9.15 4.40 1.56
N VAL A 216 -10.33 4.08 1.02
CA VAL A 216 -11.35 3.25 1.69
C VAL A 216 -11.50 1.91 0.96
N LEU A 217 -11.07 0.85 1.62
CA LEU A 217 -10.82 -0.45 1.03
C LEU A 217 -11.63 -1.54 1.76
N ALA A 218 -12.85 -1.80 1.30
CA ALA A 218 -13.73 -2.84 1.81
C ALA A 218 -13.47 -4.19 1.12
N ARG A 219 -13.09 -5.21 1.90
CA ARG A 219 -12.74 -6.54 1.37
C ARG A 219 -13.94 -7.33 0.91
N ASN A 220 -14.99 -7.46 1.71
CA ASN A 220 -16.12 -8.33 1.39
C ASN A 220 -17.42 -7.54 1.19
N GLY A 221 -17.60 -6.47 1.95
CA GLY A 221 -18.84 -5.71 2.03
C GLY A 221 -18.88 -4.52 1.09
N ALA A 222 -19.78 -3.59 1.44
CA ALA A 222 -20.11 -2.43 0.62
C ALA A 222 -19.28 -1.20 1.02
N VAL A 223 -19.18 -0.26 0.08
CA VAL A 223 -18.75 1.12 0.35
C VAL A 223 -19.95 2.03 0.15
N THR A 224 -20.32 2.79 1.18
CA THR A 224 -21.40 3.79 1.11
C THR A 224 -20.82 5.18 1.29
N LEU A 225 -21.12 6.08 0.35
CA LEU A 225 -20.61 7.44 0.27
C LEU A 225 -21.78 8.45 0.26
N ASP A 226 -21.56 9.58 0.91
CA ASP A 226 -22.44 10.75 0.89
C ASP A 226 -21.60 12.03 0.85
N THR A 227 -21.60 12.71 -0.31
CA THR A 227 -20.97 14.02 -0.48
C THR A 227 -19.52 14.08 0.05
N ASN A 228 -18.71 13.08 -0.30
CA ASN A 228 -17.38 12.88 0.31
C ASN A 228 -16.23 13.41 -0.55
N THR A 229 -15.04 13.54 0.04
CA THR A 229 -13.78 13.73 -0.69
C THR A 229 -12.79 12.66 -0.27
N ILE A 230 -12.26 11.93 -1.25
CA ILE A 230 -11.27 10.86 -1.04
C ILE A 230 -10.11 11.11 -1.99
N GLU A 231 -8.91 11.21 -1.46
CA GLU A 231 -7.71 11.50 -2.24
C GLU A 231 -6.61 10.51 -1.88
N VAL A 232 -6.16 9.71 -2.86
CA VAL A 232 -4.96 8.88 -2.69
C VAL A 232 -3.75 9.77 -2.45
N CYS A 233 -2.77 9.25 -1.71
CA CYS A 233 -1.51 9.95 -1.56
C CYS A 233 -0.84 10.10 -2.93
N THR A 234 -0.59 11.33 -3.32
CA THR A 234 0.48 11.59 -4.28
C THR A 234 1.79 11.45 -3.52
N LEU A 235 2.23 10.21 -3.32
CA LEU A 235 3.64 10.00 -3.03
C LEU A 235 4.37 10.63 -4.22
N ALA A 236 5.31 11.55 -3.96
CA ALA A 236 6.25 11.93 -4.99
C ALA A 236 6.74 10.62 -5.59
N ALA A 237 6.57 10.44 -6.91
CA ALA A 237 7.08 9.25 -7.58
C ALA A 237 8.49 9.09 -7.04
N ALA A 238 8.78 7.94 -6.42
CA ALA A 238 10.16 7.62 -6.11
C ALA A 238 10.86 7.76 -7.46
N GLU A 239 11.62 8.84 -7.64
CA GLU A 239 12.51 8.92 -8.78
C GLU A 239 13.45 7.77 -8.49
N PHE A 240 13.28 6.69 -9.24
CA PHE A 240 14.30 5.66 -9.29
C PHE A 240 15.54 6.39 -9.77
N ASP A 241 16.40 6.76 -8.83
CA ASP A 241 17.71 7.26 -9.14
C ASP A 241 18.51 6.03 -9.57
N PRO A 242 18.81 5.86 -10.87
CA PRO A 242 19.60 4.73 -11.32
C PRO A 242 21.07 4.90 -10.90
N THR A 243 21.46 5.97 -10.19
CA THR A 243 22.78 6.07 -9.62
C THR A 243 22.88 5.16 -8.40
N PRO A 244 23.73 4.11 -8.45
CA PRO A 244 23.96 3.29 -7.27
C PRO A 244 24.61 4.18 -6.20
N GLU A 245 23.96 4.32 -5.05
CA GLU A 245 24.62 4.84 -3.86
C GLU A 245 25.69 3.79 -3.48
N GLU A 246 26.97 4.17 -3.42
CA GLU A 246 28.05 3.22 -3.15
C GLU A 246 27.96 2.67 -1.71
N GLY A 247 27.27 1.53 -1.59
CA GLY A 247 27.34 0.57 -0.50
C GLY A 247 27.24 -0.81 -1.14
N ALA A 248 28.30 -1.60 -1.05
CA ALA A 248 28.49 -2.80 -1.86
C ALA A 248 27.39 -3.85 -1.64
N PHE A 249 26.45 -3.95 -2.58
CA PHE A 249 25.67 -5.16 -2.77
C PHE A 249 26.64 -6.31 -3.06
N SER A 250 26.45 -7.44 -2.38
CA SER A 250 27.12 -8.69 -2.71
C SER A 250 26.80 -9.12 -4.14
N ASP A 251 27.67 -9.92 -4.75
CA ASP A 251 27.46 -10.48 -6.09
C ASP A 251 26.10 -11.19 -6.21
N ASN A 252 25.63 -11.78 -5.10
CA ASN A 252 24.33 -12.44 -5.02
C ASN A 252 23.17 -11.44 -5.02
N GLU A 253 23.28 -10.32 -4.32
CA GLU A 253 22.24 -9.27 -4.31
C GLU A 253 22.12 -8.59 -5.67
N SER A 254 23.25 -8.34 -6.34
CA SER A 254 23.27 -7.80 -7.70
C SER A 254 22.72 -8.78 -8.73
N ALA A 255 23.02 -10.09 -8.58
CA ALA A 255 22.50 -11.13 -9.46
C ALA A 255 20.98 -11.32 -9.30
N VAL A 256 20.46 -11.26 -8.07
CA VAL A 256 19.01 -11.35 -7.82
C VAL A 256 18.28 -10.11 -8.33
N ALA A 257 18.83 -8.91 -8.10
CA ALA A 257 18.27 -7.66 -8.64
C ALA A 257 18.27 -7.66 -10.18
N GLY A 258 19.35 -8.14 -10.81
CA GLY A 258 19.44 -8.32 -12.26
C GLY A 258 18.41 -9.32 -12.78
N ALA A 259 18.27 -10.49 -12.13
CA ALA A 259 17.29 -11.50 -12.52
C ALA A 259 15.84 -11.00 -12.38
N LEU A 260 15.53 -10.23 -11.33
CA LEU A 260 14.22 -9.57 -11.17
C LEU A 260 13.99 -8.52 -12.26
N SER A 261 14.99 -7.70 -12.56
CA SER A 261 14.94 -6.68 -13.60
C SER A 261 14.69 -7.30 -14.97
N ASP A 262 15.40 -8.38 -15.31
CA ASP A 262 15.25 -9.11 -16.57
C ASP A 262 13.86 -9.77 -16.67
N TYR A 263 13.39 -10.39 -15.57
CA TYR A 263 12.06 -10.98 -15.51
C TYR A 263 10.95 -9.95 -15.75
N VAL A 264 11.06 -8.75 -15.16
CA VAL A 264 10.11 -7.65 -15.37
C VAL A 264 10.24 -7.05 -16.78
N ALA A 265 11.46 -6.92 -17.31
CA ALA A 265 11.71 -6.40 -18.65
C ALA A 265 11.15 -7.31 -19.76
N ASP A 266 11.12 -8.63 -19.52
CA ASP A 266 10.52 -9.63 -20.40
C ASP A 266 8.99 -9.75 -20.23
N GLY A 267 8.36 -8.84 -19.47
CA GLY A 267 6.92 -8.80 -19.26
C GLY A 267 6.40 -9.77 -18.20
N GLY A 268 7.30 -10.33 -17.38
CA GLY A 268 6.95 -11.07 -16.17
C GLY A 268 6.43 -10.14 -15.08
N GLU A 269 5.41 -10.57 -14.37
CA GLU A 269 4.88 -9.84 -13.21
C GLU A 269 5.43 -10.46 -11.93
N LEU A 270 6.15 -9.67 -11.13
CA LEU A 270 6.56 -10.12 -9.82
C LEU A 270 5.32 -10.37 -8.96
N PRO A 271 5.28 -11.46 -8.16
CA PRO A 271 4.19 -11.69 -7.22
C PRO A 271 4.04 -10.45 -6.33
N THR A 272 2.81 -9.93 -6.16
CA THR A 272 2.57 -8.70 -5.39
C THR A 272 3.02 -8.81 -3.94
N SER A 273 3.14 -10.04 -3.41
CA SER A 273 3.80 -10.34 -2.14
C SER A 273 5.22 -9.77 -2.06
N PHE A 274 5.98 -9.82 -3.17
CA PHE A 274 7.36 -9.35 -3.28
C PHE A 274 7.44 -7.82 -3.34
N ALA A 275 6.51 -7.19 -4.06
CA ALA A 275 6.39 -5.72 -4.12
C ALA A 275 5.94 -5.13 -2.78
N ILE A 276 5.01 -5.77 -2.09
CA ILE A 276 4.58 -5.39 -0.73
C ILE A 276 5.72 -5.64 0.27
N LEU A 277 6.53 -6.69 0.10
CA LEU A 277 7.68 -6.95 0.95
C LEU A 277 8.73 -5.85 0.82
N ALA A 278 9.08 -5.47 -0.42
CA ALA A 278 10.03 -4.41 -0.70
C ALA A 278 9.52 -3.02 -0.27
N ALA A 279 8.20 -2.78 -0.31
CA ALA A 279 7.58 -1.52 0.08
C ALA A 279 7.29 -1.39 1.59
N THR A 280 7.37 -2.48 2.37
CA THR A 280 7.00 -2.48 3.81
C THR A 280 8.07 -3.04 4.73
N GLN A 281 9.27 -3.32 4.21
CA GLN A 281 10.43 -3.72 4.99
C GLN A 281 11.53 -2.68 4.87
N SER A 282 12.27 -2.46 5.95
CA SER A 282 13.53 -1.73 5.87
C SER A 282 14.53 -2.49 4.99
N GLY A 283 15.51 -1.77 4.40
CA GLY A 283 16.52 -2.40 3.53
C GLY A 283 17.24 -3.60 4.18
N ASP A 284 17.46 -3.53 5.50
CA ASP A 284 18.10 -4.60 6.28
C ASP A 284 17.21 -5.86 6.44
N GLU A 285 15.90 -5.68 6.61
CA GLU A 285 14.94 -6.78 6.71
C GLU A 285 14.74 -7.47 5.35
N LEU A 286 14.73 -6.68 4.26
CA LEU A 286 14.65 -7.20 2.90
C LEU A 286 15.89 -8.03 2.57
N ALA A 287 17.08 -7.54 2.90
CA ALA A 287 18.35 -8.26 2.73
C ALA A 287 18.39 -9.57 3.54
N ALA A 288 17.90 -9.55 4.79
CA ALA A 288 17.81 -10.76 5.62
C ALA A 288 16.85 -11.80 5.03
N THR A 289 15.74 -11.36 4.43
CA THR A 289 14.76 -12.25 3.78
C THR A 289 15.34 -12.87 2.49
N LEU A 290 16.04 -12.08 1.67
CA LEU A 290 16.73 -12.54 0.46
C LEU A 290 17.86 -13.53 0.77
N SER A 291 18.57 -13.33 1.88
CA SER A 291 19.62 -14.25 2.33
C SER A 291 19.06 -15.64 2.65
N GLN A 292 17.85 -15.74 3.23
CA GLN A 292 17.21 -17.05 3.49
C GLN A 292 16.82 -17.79 2.21
N LEU A 293 16.47 -17.08 1.12
CA LEU A 293 16.17 -17.68 -0.18
C LEU A 293 17.43 -18.18 -0.90
N SER A 294 18.58 -17.55 -0.68
CA SER A 294 19.87 -17.99 -1.27
C SER A 294 20.40 -19.30 -0.69
N GLY A 295 19.89 -19.74 0.47
CA GLY A 295 20.31 -20.97 1.15
C GLY A 295 19.68 -22.26 0.62
N GLU A 296 18.58 -22.18 -0.11
CA GLU A 296 17.86 -23.35 -0.64
C GLU A 296 18.39 -23.71 -2.04
N VAL A 297 19.66 -24.09 -2.13
CA VAL A 297 20.20 -24.69 -3.36
C VAL A 297 19.46 -26.00 -3.60
N ALA A 298 18.68 -26.07 -4.68
CA ALA A 298 18.05 -27.29 -5.15
C ALA A 298 19.11 -28.38 -5.40
N THR A 299 19.37 -29.24 -4.41
CA THR A 299 20.24 -30.42 -4.57
C THR A 299 19.54 -31.58 -5.30
N GLY A 300 18.55 -31.27 -6.16
CA GLY A 300 17.89 -32.24 -7.01
C GLY A 300 18.79 -32.62 -8.17
N VAL A 301 19.62 -33.66 -7.99
CA VAL A 301 20.38 -34.26 -9.09
C VAL A 301 19.38 -34.81 -10.12
N ALA A 302 19.37 -34.24 -11.32
CA ALA A 302 18.60 -34.76 -12.44
C ALA A 302 19.10 -36.18 -12.82
N PRO A 303 18.26 -37.23 -12.85
CA PRO A 303 18.68 -38.53 -13.33
C PRO A 303 18.92 -38.43 -14.84
N THR A 304 20.19 -38.56 -15.23
CA THR A 304 20.58 -38.76 -16.63
C THR A 304 20.28 -40.21 -17.01
N VAL A 305 19.28 -40.43 -17.87
CA VAL A 305 19.21 -41.68 -18.65
C VAL A 305 19.20 -41.30 -20.12
N MET A 306 20.36 -41.48 -20.75
CA MET A 306 20.57 -41.47 -22.18
C MET A 306 19.81 -42.62 -22.85
N GLN A 307 19.28 -42.33 -24.04
CA GLN A 307 18.84 -43.33 -25.02
C GLN A 307 19.97 -44.33 -25.35
N SER A 308 19.63 -45.61 -25.48
CA SER A 308 20.30 -46.48 -26.45
C SER A 308 19.24 -46.99 -27.43
N MET A 309 19.35 -46.55 -28.68
CA MET A 309 18.77 -47.23 -29.83
C MET A 309 19.55 -48.54 -30.04
N ASP A 310 18.83 -49.65 -30.05
CA ASP A 310 18.94 -50.73 -31.05
C ASP A 310 17.62 -51.55 -31.03
#